data_AF-A0A4Y2BK97-F1
#
_entry.id   AF-A0A4Y2BK97-F1
#
_cell.length_a   1.000
_cell.length_b   1.000
_cell.length_c   1.000
_cell.angle_alpha   90.00
_cell.angle_beta   90.00
_cell.angle_gamma   90.00
#
_symmetry.space_group_name_H-M   'P 1'
#
loop_
_entity.id
_entity.type
_entity.pdbx_description
1 polymer ?
#
loop_
_entity_poly.entity_id
_entity_poly.type
_entity_poly.pdbx_seq_one_letter_code
_entity_poly.pdbx_strand_id
1 'polypeptide(L)'
;MTFRNTLKGMIGIVPSGTISCISSLYCSSLSDKELFIKSQLVDLLEPNAVVMADKGSQTEQELQKISCKLKCLKFLKNCIQFDASDRIENCKISNVRVTVDRVLSLILPYLVLYMFGI
;
A
#
# COMPACT_ATOMS: atom_id res chain seq x y z
N MET A 1 -1.82 -26.50 7.36
CA MET A 1 -1.89 -26.37 5.89
C MET A 1 -0.54 -25.82 5.43
N THR A 2 0.19 -26.57 4.62
CA THR A 2 1.64 -26.43 4.38
C THR A 2 1.95 -25.25 3.45
N PHE A 3 2.63 -24.20 3.95
CA PHE A 3 3.20 -23.10 3.16
C PHE A 3 4.36 -23.63 2.31
N ARG A 4 4.12 -23.97 1.04
CA ARG A 4 5.19 -24.35 0.12
C ARG A 4 5.76 -23.10 -0.56
N ASN A 5 6.86 -22.59 -0.01
CA ASN A 5 7.85 -21.70 -0.66
C ASN A 5 7.32 -20.47 -1.42
N THR A 6 6.26 -19.80 -0.95
CA THR A 6 5.90 -18.49 -1.51
C THR A 6 6.73 -17.40 -0.84
N LEU A 7 7.26 -16.50 -1.67
CA LEU A 7 7.96 -15.32 -1.20
C LEU A 7 7.05 -14.10 -1.31
N LYS A 8 7.16 -13.18 -0.36
CA LYS A 8 6.47 -11.89 -0.34
C LYS A 8 7.50 -10.77 -0.38
N GLY A 9 7.27 -9.77 -1.21
CA GLY A 9 8.03 -8.53 -1.26
C GLY A 9 7.10 -7.33 -1.07
N MET A 10 7.61 -6.12 -1.27
CA MET A 10 6.84 -4.88 -1.35
C MET A 10 7.33 -4.06 -2.54
N ILE A 11 6.39 -3.42 -3.24
CA ILE A 11 6.67 -2.51 -4.34
C ILE A 11 6.03 -1.17 -4.00
N GLY A 12 6.82 -0.10 -4.03
CA GLY A 12 6.31 1.27 -3.96
C GLY A 12 6.07 1.81 -5.36
N ILE A 13 4.89 2.35 -5.59
CA ILE A 13 4.49 2.95 -6.87
C ILE A 13 4.01 4.36 -6.58
N VAL A 14 4.54 5.32 -7.34
CA VAL A 14 4.07 6.71 -7.28
C VAL A 14 2.82 6.89 -8.14
N PRO A 15 1.99 7.93 -7.91
CA PRO A 15 0.70 8.09 -8.59
C PRO A 15 0.82 8.26 -10.12
N SER A 16 2.02 8.61 -10.62
CA SER A 16 2.35 8.65 -12.04
C SER A 16 2.45 7.25 -12.70
N GLY A 17 2.45 6.18 -11.91
CA GLY A 17 2.63 4.80 -12.36
C GLY A 17 4.09 4.36 -12.45
N THR A 18 5.04 5.18 -12.00
CA THR A 18 6.45 4.80 -11.92
C THR A 18 6.72 3.98 -10.65
N ILE A 19 7.55 2.95 -10.76
CA ILE A 19 8.00 2.17 -9.60
C ILE A 19 9.07 2.99 -8.87
N SER A 20 8.82 3.36 -7.62
CA SER A 20 9.75 4.13 -6.80
C SER A 20 10.65 3.25 -5.95
N CYS A 21 10.19 2.06 -5.55
CA CYS A 21 11.01 1.11 -4.81
C CYS A 21 10.56 -0.33 -5.00
N ILE A 22 11.50 -1.25 -4.80
CA ILE A 22 11.26 -2.69 -4.81
C ILE A 22 12.06 -3.27 -3.64
N SER A 23 11.40 -3.96 -2.74
CA SER A 23 12.08 -4.65 -1.63
C SER A 23 12.67 -5.98 -2.09
N SER A 24 13.61 -6.49 -1.30
CA SER A 24 13.97 -7.90 -1.33
C SER A 24 12.74 -8.80 -1.06
N LEU A 25 12.85 -10.05 -1.51
CA LEU A 25 11.84 -11.07 -1.26
C LEU A 25 12.07 -11.73 0.11
N TYR A 26 11.00 -11.91 0.87
CA TYR A 26 11.00 -12.53 2.20
C TYR A 26 10.06 -13.72 2.25
N CYS A 27 10.21 -14.56 3.27
CA CYS A 27 9.28 -15.66 3.50
C CYS A 27 7.84 -15.13 3.66
N SER A 28 6.85 -15.81 3.08
CA SER A 28 5.43 -15.44 3.21
C SER A 28 4.91 -15.41 4.66
N SER A 29 5.63 -16.03 5.59
CA SER A 29 5.31 -15.98 7.03
C SER A 29 5.70 -14.66 7.71
N LEU A 30 6.47 -13.81 7.03
CA LEU A 30 6.91 -12.53 7.55
C LEU A 30 5.74 -11.55 7.58
N SER A 31 5.56 -10.86 8.71
CA SER A 31 4.43 -9.96 8.91
C SER A 31 4.52 -8.72 8.03
N ASP A 32 3.38 -8.15 7.63
CA ASP A 32 3.33 -6.95 6.77
C ASP A 32 4.06 -5.76 7.39
N LYS A 33 4.00 -5.64 8.72
CA LYS A 33 4.72 -4.63 9.48
C LYS A 33 6.24 -4.83 9.38
N GLU A 34 6.73 -6.04 9.61
CA GLU A 34 8.17 -6.33 9.46
C GLU A 34 8.63 -6.18 8.02
N LEU A 35 7.79 -6.56 7.05
CA LEU A 35 8.09 -6.40 5.64
C LEU A 35 8.24 -4.92 5.29
N PHE A 36 7.34 -4.08 5.78
CA PHE A 36 7.42 -2.63 5.58
C PHE A 36 8.70 -2.04 6.15
N ILE A 37 9.08 -2.42 7.38
CA ILE A 37 10.33 -1.96 8.01
C ILE A 37 11.55 -2.45 7.21
N LYS A 38 11.54 -3.70 6.73
CA LYS A 38 12.65 -4.29 5.97
C LYS A 38 12.75 -3.83 4.52
N SER A 39 11.68 -3.24 3.98
CA SER A 39 11.57 -2.89 2.56
C SER A 39 12.39 -1.70 2.10
N GLN A 40 13.00 -0.95 3.04
CA GLN A 40 13.65 0.34 2.79
C GLN A 40 12.71 1.44 2.27
N LEU A 41 11.40 1.17 2.16
CA LEU A 41 10.41 2.18 1.77
C LEU A 41 10.36 3.31 2.79
N VAL A 42 10.52 2.99 4.08
CA VAL A 42 10.61 3.96 5.19
C VAL A 42 11.69 5.03 4.93
N ASP A 43 12.84 4.63 4.41
CA ASP A 43 13.98 5.53 4.18
C ASP A 43 13.77 6.45 2.97
N LEU A 44 12.84 6.10 2.08
CA LEU A 44 12.48 6.87 0.88
C LEU A 44 11.33 7.84 1.13
N LEU A 45 10.65 7.75 2.29
CA LEU A 45 9.52 8.60 2.61
C LEU A 45 9.99 9.95 3.17
N GLU A 46 9.53 11.02 2.52
CA GLU A 46 9.73 12.36 3.03
C GLU A 46 8.68 12.71 4.09
N PRO A 47 9.02 13.55 5.09
CA PRO A 47 8.06 14.05 6.05
C PRO A 47 6.89 14.75 5.34
N ASN A 48 5.66 14.48 5.77
CA ASN A 48 4.40 14.92 5.15
C ASN A 48 4.00 14.22 3.84
N ALA A 49 4.72 13.19 3.39
CA ALA A 49 4.29 12.34 2.28
C ALA A 49 2.96 11.61 2.61
N VAL A 50 2.21 11.26 1.55
CA VAL A 50 0.88 10.65 1.68
C VAL A 50 0.91 9.24 1.12
N VAL A 51 1.11 8.27 2.01
CA VAL A 51 1.18 6.86 1.62
C VAL A 51 -0.24 6.30 1.53
N MET A 52 -0.60 5.75 0.38
CA MET A 52 -1.82 4.97 0.20
C MET A 52 -1.58 3.51 0.57
N ALA A 53 -2.44 2.88 1.38
CA ALA A 53 -2.37 1.45 1.66
C ALA A 53 -3.73 0.77 1.67
N ASP A 54 -3.69 -0.56 1.55
CA ASP A 54 -4.87 -1.39 1.80
C ASP A 54 -5.30 -1.33 3.27
N LYS A 55 -6.62 -1.45 3.45
CA LYS A 55 -7.27 -1.43 4.76
C LYS A 55 -6.79 -2.58 5.63
N GLY A 56 -6.43 -2.28 6.88
CA GLY A 56 -5.92 -3.28 7.84
C GLY A 56 -4.40 -3.41 7.85
N SER A 57 -3.70 -2.60 7.05
CA SER A 57 -2.27 -2.41 7.15
C SER A 57 -1.85 -1.99 8.57
N GLN A 58 -0.99 -2.78 9.22
CA GLN A 58 -0.44 -2.49 10.55
C GLN A 58 0.74 -1.50 10.52
N THR A 59 0.70 -0.58 9.55
CA THR A 59 1.83 0.26 9.16
C THR A 59 1.66 1.72 9.59
N GLU A 60 0.45 2.07 10.03
CA GLU A 60 0.10 3.42 10.47
C GLU A 60 1.05 3.94 11.56
N GLN A 61 1.38 3.08 12.54
CA GLN A 61 2.31 3.45 13.62
C GLN A 61 3.72 3.77 13.10
N GLU A 62 4.20 3.06 12.08
CA GLU A 62 5.53 3.30 11.52
C GLU A 62 5.53 4.57 10.66
N LEU A 63 4.44 4.83 9.93
CA LEU A 63 4.27 6.07 9.16
C LEU A 63 4.15 7.31 10.05
N GLN A 64 3.49 7.19 11.21
CA GLN A 64 3.38 8.28 12.18
C GLN A 64 4.75 8.72 12.72
N LYS A 65 5.71 7.78 12.89
CA LYS A 65 7.08 8.11 13.32
C LYS A 65 7.82 9.00 12.32
N ILE A 66 7.50 8.90 11.04
CA ILE A 66 8.11 9.64 9.93
C ILE A 66 7.31 10.93 9.62
N SER A 67 6.22 11.18 10.36
CA SER A 67 5.25 12.25 10.05
C SER A 67 4.60 12.11 8.66
N CYS A 68 4.39 10.87 8.21
CA CYS A 68 3.69 10.56 6.98
C CYS A 68 2.19 10.33 7.23
N LYS A 69 1.36 10.65 6.25
CA LYS A 69 -0.10 10.45 6.31
C LYS A 69 -0.48 9.17 5.58
N LEU A 70 -1.18 8.28 6.28
CA LEU A 70 -1.77 7.09 5.66
C LEU A 70 -3.13 7.44 5.05
N LYS A 71 -3.31 7.18 3.76
CA LYS A 71 -4.60 7.18 3.08
C LYS A 71 -5.07 5.77 2.80
N CYS A 72 -6.32 5.51 3.13
CA CYS A 72 -7.02 4.27 2.79
C CYS A 72 -8.38 4.65 2.21
N LEU A 73 -8.89 3.82 1.30
CA LEU A 73 -10.28 3.95 0.84
C LEU A 73 -11.21 3.91 2.06
N LYS A 74 -12.08 4.92 2.15
CA LYS A 74 -13.15 4.94 3.14
C LYS A 74 -14.19 3.92 2.72
N PHE A 75 -14.71 3.17 3.69
CA PHE A 75 -15.82 2.23 3.50
C PHE A 75 -17.04 2.75 4.25
N LEU A 76 -18.22 2.55 3.65
CA LEU A 76 -19.50 2.79 4.31
C LEU A 76 -19.64 1.76 5.44
N LYS A 77 -19.39 2.19 6.68
CA LYS A 77 -19.63 1.34 7.86
C LYS A 77 -21.09 1.43 8.30
N ASN A 78 -21.52 2.63 8.69
CA ASN A 78 -22.84 2.87 9.30
C ASN A 78 -23.68 3.89 8.52
N CYS A 79 -23.25 4.28 7.32
CA CYS A 79 -23.92 5.29 6.50
C CYS A 79 -24.39 4.66 5.19
N ILE A 80 -25.56 5.07 4.69
CA ILE A 80 -26.13 4.58 3.44
C ILE A 80 -25.38 5.17 2.23
N GLN A 81 -24.85 6.39 2.35
CA GLN A 81 -24.02 7.06 1.34
C GLN A 81 -22.89 7.88 1.96
N PHE A 82 -21.84 8.11 1.16
CA PHE A 82 -20.77 9.04 1.49
C PHE A 82 -21.23 10.48 1.25
N ASP A 83 -20.72 11.41 2.05
CA ASP A 83 -20.85 12.84 1.78
C ASP A 83 -20.19 13.20 0.43
N ALA A 84 -20.61 14.31 -0.19
CA ALA A 84 -20.04 14.77 -1.45
C ALA A 84 -18.51 14.94 -1.37
N SER A 85 -18.01 15.46 -0.24
CA SER A 85 -16.58 15.64 0.01
C SER A 85 -15.82 14.31 0.11
N ASP A 86 -16.37 13.35 0.85
CA ASP A 86 -15.81 11.99 0.99
C ASP A 86 -15.82 11.24 -0.34
N ARG A 87 -16.86 11.39 -1.16
CA ARG A 87 -16.93 10.77 -2.50
C ARG A 87 -15.80 11.25 -3.39
N ILE A 88 -15.53 12.56 -3.42
CA ILE A 88 -14.46 13.14 -4.24
C ILE A 88 -13.11 12.60 -3.80
N GLU A 89 -12.86 12.53 -2.48
CA GLU A 89 -11.63 11.96 -1.96
C GLU A 89 -11.48 10.47 -2.31
N ASN A 90 -12.54 9.67 -2.11
CA ASN A 90 -12.51 8.25 -2.42
C ASN A 90 -12.36 7.99 -3.92
N CYS A 91 -12.92 8.84 -4.79
CA CYS A 91 -12.71 8.79 -6.24
C CYS A 91 -11.25 9.05 -6.59
N LYS A 92 -10.61 10.06 -5.98
CA LYS A 92 -9.17 10.34 -6.20
C LYS A 92 -8.31 9.14 -5.80
N ILE A 93 -8.56 8.59 -4.61
CA ILE A 93 -7.84 7.42 -4.09
C ILE A 93 -8.08 6.19 -4.97
N SER A 94 -9.33 5.97 -5.41
CA SER A 94 -9.68 4.87 -6.32
C SER A 94 -8.97 4.98 -7.67
N ASN A 95 -8.87 6.19 -8.23
CA ASN A 95 -8.17 6.40 -9.50
C ASN A 95 -6.68 6.07 -9.39
N VAL A 96 -6.01 6.47 -8.31
CA VAL A 96 -4.61 6.11 -8.07
C VAL A 96 -4.47 4.60 -7.90
N ARG A 97 -5.39 3.95 -7.17
CA ARG A 97 -5.42 2.49 -7.00
C ARG A 97 -5.50 1.74 -8.32
N VAL A 98 -6.33 2.21 -9.26
CA VAL A 98 -6.44 1.59 -10.59
C VAL A 98 -5.11 1.63 -11.34
N THR A 99 -4.38 2.74 -11.27
CA THR A 99 -3.03 2.83 -11.86
C THR A 99 -2.08 1.84 -11.22
N VAL A 100 -2.09 1.76 -9.88
CA VAL A 100 -1.26 0.84 -9.10
C VAL A 100 -1.57 -0.62 -9.45
N ASP A 101 -2.84 -1.01 -9.43
CA ASP A 101 -3.32 -2.38 -9.75
C ASP A 101 -2.94 -2.76 -11.19
N ARG A 102 -3.03 -1.80 -12.13
CA ARG A 102 -2.65 -2.02 -13.53
C ARG A 102 -1.15 -2.27 -13.67
N VAL A 103 -0.30 -1.49 -12.99
CA VAL A 103 1.16 -1.69 -13.02
C VAL A 103 1.51 -3.05 -12.40
N LEU A 104 0.89 -3.43 -11.29
CA LEU A 104 1.11 -4.74 -10.67
C LEU A 104 0.69 -5.89 -11.54
N SER A 105 -0.47 -5.78 -12.20
CA SER A 105 -0.95 -6.81 -13.13
C SER A 105 0.01 -7.06 -14.29
N LEU A 106 0.88 -6.10 -14.63
CA LEU A 106 1.91 -6.28 -15.65
C LEU A 106 3.16 -6.98 -15.09
N ILE A 107 3.50 -6.74 -13.82
CA ILE A 107 4.75 -7.21 -13.21
C ILE A 107 4.57 -8.59 -12.56
N LEU A 108 3.41 -8.85 -11.95
CA LEU A 108 3.17 -10.01 -11.09
C LEU A 108 1.89 -10.75 -11.49
N PRO A 109 1.91 -11.56 -12.57
CA PRO A 109 0.76 -12.39 -12.94
C PRO A 109 0.48 -13.55 -11.95
N TYR A 110 1.40 -13.87 -11.03
CA TYR A 110 1.32 -15.08 -10.18
C TYR A 110 1.71 -14.90 -8.70
N LEU A 111 1.94 -13.68 -8.20
CA LEU A 111 2.45 -13.43 -6.83
C LEU A 111 1.51 -12.55 -5.99
N VAL A 112 1.16 -12.99 -4.78
CA VAL A 112 0.29 -12.26 -3.84
C VAL A 112 1.11 -11.26 -3.04
N LEU A 113 0.81 -9.96 -3.16
CA LEU A 113 1.61 -8.89 -2.57
C LEU A 113 0.74 -7.68 -2.18
N TYR A 114 0.99 -7.11 -0.99
CA TYR A 114 0.24 -5.99 -0.42
C TYR A 114 0.94 -4.66 -0.76
N MET A 115 0.15 -3.67 -1.17
CA MET A 115 0.64 -2.42 -1.75
C MET A 115 0.61 -1.25 -0.79
N PHE A 116 1.70 -0.47 -0.81
CA PHE A 116 1.76 0.89 -0.29
C PHE A 116 2.19 1.82 -1.43
N GLY A 117 1.26 2.60 -1.98
CA GLY A 117 1.58 3.69 -2.92
C GLY A 117 2.09 4.90 -2.16
N ILE A 118 3.08 5.61 -2.69
CA ILE A 118 3.65 6.84 -2.09
C ILE A 118 2.91 8.08 -2.63
#